data_AF-A0A3D2ILR3-F1
#
_entry.id   AF-A0A3D2ILR3-F1
#
_cell.length_a   1.000
_cell.length_b   1.000
_cell.length_c   1.000
_cell.angle_alpha   90.00
_cell.angle_beta   90.00
_cell.angle_gamma   90.00
#
_symmetry.space_group_name_H-M   'P 1'
#
loop_
_entity.id
_entity.type
_entity.pdbx_description
1 polymer ?
#
loop_
_entity_poly.entity_id
_entity_poly.type
_entity_poly.pdbx_seq_one_letter_code
_entity_poly.pdbx_strand_id
1 'polypeptide(L)'
;MARFKKIDTSSWPNQIGHNEFVVLLKNHLPEVYQEIDESEAGLLHCEMGAFLRVSLESYNENLIIIRRYFDFANEVHKRATPDVLNALNVSYIEGFVLGSSHEQ
;
A
#
# COMPACT_ATOMS: atom_id res chain seq x y z
N MET A 1 14.55 -16.69 -13.55
CA MET A 1 13.32 -15.99 -13.13
C MET A 1 13.29 -15.97 -11.62
N ALA A 2 13.32 -14.78 -11.00
CA ALA A 2 13.20 -14.68 -9.54
C ALA A 2 11.77 -15.11 -9.12
N ARG A 3 11.68 -16.16 -8.31
CA ARG A 3 10.41 -16.62 -7.75
C ARG A 3 10.03 -15.66 -6.63
N PHE A 4 8.97 -14.89 -6.83
CA PHE A 4 8.43 -14.03 -5.78
C PHE A 4 8.12 -14.85 -4.54
N LYS A 5 8.66 -14.42 -3.41
CA LYS A 5 8.28 -14.93 -2.11
C LYS A 5 7.00 -14.21 -1.72
N LYS A 6 5.92 -14.97 -1.48
CA LYS A 6 4.69 -14.42 -0.88
C LYS A 6 5.05 -13.64 0.39
N ILE A 7 4.33 -12.54 0.63
CA ILE A 7 4.41 -11.84 1.92
C ILE A 7 4.09 -12.83 3.02
N ASP A 8 5.01 -12.95 3.97
CA ASP A 8 4.80 -13.74 5.17
C ASP A 8 3.91 -12.93 6.12
N THR A 9 2.67 -13.40 6.29
CA THR A 9 1.67 -12.76 7.15
C THR A 9 1.47 -13.51 8.47
N SER A 10 2.31 -14.50 8.78
CA SER A 10 2.16 -15.34 9.97
C SER A 10 2.23 -14.56 11.30
N SER A 11 2.95 -13.45 11.32
CA SER A 11 3.08 -12.55 12.46
C SER A 11 2.13 -11.34 12.42
N TRP A 12 1.29 -11.23 11.39
CA TRP A 12 0.40 -10.09 11.23
C TRP A 12 -0.74 -10.14 12.25
N PRO A 13 -1.21 -8.97 12.74
CA PRO A 13 -2.34 -8.93 13.64
C PRO A 13 -3.62 -9.40 12.94
N ASN A 14 -4.57 -9.94 13.71
CA ASN A 14 -5.87 -10.37 13.19
C ASN A 14 -6.73 -9.21 12.66
N GLN A 15 -6.45 -7.99 13.12
CA GLN A 15 -7.08 -6.76 12.67
C GLN A 15 -6.00 -5.69 12.47
N ILE A 16 -6.10 -4.96 11.35
CA ILE A 16 -5.14 -3.93 10.95
C ILE A 16 -5.83 -2.57 11.08
N GLY A 17 -5.50 -1.87 12.16
CA GLY A 17 -5.78 -0.45 12.34
C GLY A 17 -4.71 0.41 11.65
N HIS A 18 -4.83 1.72 11.82
CA HIS A 18 -3.92 2.68 11.21
C HIS A 18 -2.46 2.46 11.68
N ASN A 19 -2.23 2.35 12.98
CA ASN A 19 -0.88 2.11 13.51
C ASN A 19 -0.27 0.81 12.99
N GLU A 20 -1.06 -0.28 12.95
CA GLU A 20 -0.62 -1.56 12.42
C GLU A 20 -0.30 -1.45 10.93
N PHE A 21 -1.12 -0.74 10.15
CA PHE A 21 -0.86 -0.49 8.73
C PHE A 21 0.49 0.19 8.52
N VAL A 22 0.78 1.27 9.26
CA VAL A 22 2.05 2.01 9.14
C VAL A 22 3.25 1.13 9.52
N VAL A 23 3.13 0.33 10.58
CA VAL A 23 4.20 -0.62 10.98
C VAL A 23 4.43 -1.67 9.91
N LEU A 24 3.36 -2.23 9.35
CA LEU A 24 3.44 -3.21 8.28
C LEU A 24 4.06 -2.59 7.01
N LEU A 25 3.69 -1.36 6.67
CA LEU A 25 4.24 -0.62 5.55
C LEU A 25 5.76 -0.43 5.73
N LYS A 26 6.19 0.08 6.89
CA LYS A 26 7.60 0.26 7.23
C LYS A 26 8.41 -1.05 7.14
N ASN A 27 7.84 -2.17 7.59
CA ASN A 27 8.55 -3.44 7.66
C ASN A 27 8.58 -4.19 6.31
N HIS A 28 7.53 -4.08 5.52
CA HIS A 28 7.38 -4.86 4.29
C HIS A 28 7.66 -4.06 3.03
N LEU A 29 7.40 -2.75 3.04
CA LEU A 29 7.57 -1.81 1.93
C LEU A 29 8.29 -0.53 2.45
N PRO A 30 9.53 -0.64 3.00
CA PRO A 30 10.24 0.50 3.56
C PRO A 30 10.43 1.65 2.56
N GLU A 31 10.52 1.33 1.27
CA GLU A 31 10.60 2.33 0.20
C GLU A 31 9.33 3.19 0.10
N VAL A 32 8.15 2.64 0.38
CA VAL A 32 6.91 3.41 0.41
C VAL A 32 6.83 4.25 1.68
N TYR A 33 7.23 3.67 2.81
CA TYR A 33 7.20 4.36 4.10
C TYR A 33 8.11 5.61 4.12
N GLN A 34 9.21 5.60 3.38
CA GLN A 34 10.11 6.74 3.25
C GLN A 34 9.51 7.93 2.49
N GLU A 35 8.49 7.69 1.66
CA GLU A 35 7.82 8.70 0.85
C GLU A 35 6.62 9.36 1.57
N ILE A 36 6.38 8.99 2.83
CA ILE A 36 5.42 9.67 3.69
C ILE A 36 6.09 10.92 4.26
N ASP A 37 5.61 12.09 3.87
CA ASP A 37 6.07 13.37 4.40
C ASP A 37 5.70 13.50 5.89
N GLU A 38 6.50 14.25 6.67
CA GLU A 38 6.19 14.55 8.08
C GLU A 38 4.80 15.18 8.25
N SER A 39 4.35 15.97 7.27
CA SER A 39 3.02 16.58 7.24
C SER A 39 1.89 15.60 6.91
N GLU A 40 2.21 14.46 6.30
CA GLU A 40 1.26 13.38 5.98
C GLU A 40 1.20 12.32 7.09
N ALA A 41 2.24 12.23 7.94
CA ALA A 41 2.36 11.24 9.00
C ALA A 41 1.23 11.36 10.04
N GLY A 42 0.57 10.23 10.34
CA GLY A 42 -0.58 10.20 11.24
C GLY A 42 -1.90 10.59 10.55
N LEU A 43 -1.90 10.85 9.25
CA LEU A 43 -3.10 11.09 8.45
C LEU A 43 -3.29 9.92 7.46
N LEU A 44 -4.08 8.92 7.86
CA LEU A 44 -4.24 7.65 7.13
C LEU A 44 -4.48 7.80 5.62
N HIS A 45 -5.34 8.73 5.22
CA HIS A 45 -5.62 8.97 3.79
C HIS A 45 -4.43 9.59 3.05
N CYS A 46 -3.63 10.43 3.70
CA CYS A 46 -2.41 11.01 3.12
C CYS A 46 -1.31 9.94 2.99
N GLU A 47 -1.15 9.09 4.00
CA GLU A 47 -0.22 7.94 3.95
C GLU A 47 -0.60 6.95 2.85
N MET A 48 -1.91 6.70 2.63
CA MET A 48 -2.39 5.95 1.47
C MET A 48 -2.11 6.67 0.15
N GLY A 49 -2.12 7.99 0.14
CA GLY A 49 -1.72 8.82 -0.99
C GLY A 49 -0.24 8.63 -1.34
N ALA A 50 0.65 8.59 -0.35
CA ALA A 50 2.06 8.25 -0.56
C ALA A 50 2.21 6.85 -1.16
N PHE A 51 1.47 5.87 -0.64
CA PHE A 51 1.44 4.52 -1.20
C PHE A 51 0.97 4.50 -2.66
N LEU A 52 -0.08 5.26 -2.98
CA LEU A 52 -0.56 5.40 -4.35
C LEU A 52 0.51 5.98 -5.29
N ARG A 53 1.17 7.07 -4.90
CA ARG A 53 2.19 7.73 -5.73
C ARG A 53 3.31 6.75 -6.13
N VAL A 54 3.89 6.07 -5.14
CA VAL A 54 4.97 5.08 -5.37
C VAL A 54 4.49 3.92 -6.23
N SER A 55 3.25 3.47 -6.03
CA SER A 55 2.65 2.41 -6.85
C SER A 55 2.46 2.82 -8.31
N LEU A 56 2.00 4.05 -8.58
CA LEU A 56 1.84 4.56 -9.94
C LEU A 56 3.19 4.73 -10.64
N GLU A 57 4.19 5.29 -9.96
CA GLU A 57 5.56 5.41 -10.50
C GLU A 57 6.12 4.03 -10.87
N SER A 58 5.94 3.05 -9.99
CA SER A 58 6.41 1.68 -10.22
C SER A 58 5.62 0.92 -11.29
N TYR A 59 4.37 1.31 -11.57
CA TYR A 59 3.52 0.62 -12.53
C TYR A 59 4.08 0.70 -13.96
N ASN A 60 4.61 1.85 -14.34
CA ASN A 60 5.19 2.06 -15.68
C ASN A 60 6.56 1.41 -15.85
N GLU A 61 7.31 1.29 -14.76
CA GLU A 61 8.71 0.86 -14.82
C GLU A 61 8.87 -0.64 -14.54
N ASN A 62 8.07 -1.18 -13.61
CA ASN A 62 8.36 -2.47 -13.01
C ASN A 62 7.10 -3.20 -12.52
N LEU A 63 6.50 -3.98 -13.43
CA LEU A 63 5.34 -4.82 -13.15
C LEU A 63 5.57 -5.90 -12.07
N ILE A 64 6.83 -6.20 -11.78
CA ILE A 64 7.24 -7.10 -10.72
C ILE A 64 7.05 -6.39 -9.36
N ILE A 65 7.50 -5.15 -9.23
CA ILE A 65 7.35 -4.35 -8.01
C ILE A 65 5.87 -4.03 -7.75
N ILE A 66 5.11 -3.61 -8.76
CA ILE A 66 3.69 -3.26 -8.55
C ILE A 66 2.87 -4.45 -8.06
N ARG A 67 3.21 -5.67 -8.50
CA ARG A 67 2.56 -6.89 -8.00
C ARG A 67 2.82 -7.08 -6.50
N ARG A 68 4.02 -6.79 -6.02
CA ARG A 68 4.35 -6.84 -4.57
C ARG A 68 3.49 -5.85 -3.78
N TYR A 69 3.25 -4.65 -4.33
CA TYR A 69 2.39 -3.65 -3.69
C TYR A 69 0.92 -4.07 -3.64
N PHE A 70 0.39 -4.64 -4.73
CA PHE A 70 -0.96 -5.20 -4.73
C PHE A 70 -1.09 -6.42 -3.81
N ASP A 71 -0.09 -7.29 -3.75
CA ASP A 71 -0.10 -8.42 -2.81
C ASP A 71 -0.12 -7.92 -1.36
N PHE A 72 0.62 -6.86 -1.03
CA PHE A 72 0.58 -6.21 0.29
C PHE A 72 -0.81 -5.62 0.58
N ALA A 73 -1.35 -4.81 -0.34
CA ALA A 73 -2.67 -4.20 -0.21
C ALA A 73 -3.77 -5.26 -0.01
N ASN A 74 -3.70 -6.38 -0.74
CA ASN A 74 -4.64 -7.48 -0.61
C ASN A 74 -4.55 -8.18 0.77
N GLU A 75 -3.35 -8.36 1.32
CA GLU A 75 -3.19 -8.91 2.67
C GLU A 75 -3.68 -7.96 3.77
N VAL A 76 -3.52 -6.65 3.58
CA VAL A 76 -4.08 -5.62 4.46
C VAL A 76 -5.61 -5.64 4.40
N HIS A 77 -6.18 -5.63 3.19
CA HIS A 77 -7.63 -5.62 2.95
C HIS A 77 -8.37 -6.73 3.72
N LYS A 78 -7.80 -7.95 3.77
CA LYS A 78 -8.41 -9.11 4.45
C LYS A 78 -8.63 -8.93 5.96
N ARG A 79 -7.87 -8.03 6.58
CA ARG A 79 -7.83 -7.84 8.05
C ARG A 79 -8.08 -6.39 8.45
N ALA A 80 -8.35 -5.49 7.50
CA ALA A 80 -8.47 -4.07 7.75
C ALA A 80 -9.64 -3.74 8.69
N THR A 81 -9.43 -2.79 9.58
CA THR A 81 -10.52 -2.04 10.24
C THR A 81 -11.35 -1.29 9.20
N PRO A 82 -12.59 -0.87 9.51
CA PRO A 82 -13.40 -0.08 8.58
C PRO A 82 -12.69 1.17 8.04
N ASP A 83 -11.94 1.88 8.88
CA ASP A 83 -11.22 3.10 8.47
C ASP A 83 -10.08 2.79 7.48
N VAL A 84 -9.27 1.77 7.77
CA VAL A 84 -8.21 1.32 6.85
C VAL A 84 -8.79 0.77 5.56
N LEU A 85 -9.90 0.03 5.63
CA LEU A 85 -10.59 -0.49 4.46
C LEU A 85 -11.11 0.65 3.57
N ASN A 86 -11.73 1.66 4.19
CA ASN A 86 -12.21 2.84 3.49
C ASN A 86 -11.05 3.59 2.82
N ALA A 87 -9.96 3.85 3.54
CA ALA A 87 -8.80 4.54 2.98
C ALA A 87 -8.12 3.73 1.88
N LEU A 88 -8.00 2.41 2.03
CA LEU A 88 -7.47 1.53 0.99
C LEU A 88 -8.32 1.57 -0.27
N ASN A 89 -9.66 1.55 -0.15
CA ASN A 89 -10.55 1.59 -1.29
C ASN A 89 -10.54 2.96 -1.98
N VAL A 90 -10.79 4.04 -1.22
CA VAL A 90 -11.01 5.38 -1.77
C VAL A 90 -9.71 6.10 -2.13
N SER A 91 -8.67 5.98 -1.30
CA SER A 91 -7.42 6.72 -1.52
C SER A 91 -6.36 5.94 -2.28
N TYR A 92 -6.40 4.60 -2.23
CA TYR A 92 -5.42 3.78 -2.96
C TYR A 92 -6.02 3.12 -4.20
N ILE A 93 -7.03 2.26 -4.09
CA ILE A 93 -7.56 1.49 -5.23
C ILE A 93 -8.23 2.40 -6.27
N GLU A 94 -9.17 3.25 -5.85
CA GLU A 94 -9.83 4.20 -6.76
C GLU A 94 -8.81 5.16 -7.39
N GLY A 95 -7.92 5.71 -6.57
CA GLY A 95 -6.83 6.58 -7.04
C GLY A 95 -5.92 5.89 -8.06
N PHE A 96 -5.60 4.60 -7.85
CA PHE A 96 -4.79 3.83 -8.79
C PHE A 96 -5.52 3.61 -10.11
N VAL A 97 -6.80 3.24 -10.08
CA VAL A 97 -7.61 3.06 -11.29
C VAL A 97 -7.68 4.35 -12.10
N LEU A 98 -7.90 5.49 -11.44
CA LEU A 98 -7.97 6.79 -12.11
C LEU A 98 -6.58 7.22 -12.65
N GLY A 99 -5.54 7.10 -11.84
CA GLY A 99 -4.18 7.51 -12.21
C GLY A 99 -3.57 6.67 -13.32
N SER A 100 -3.73 5.34 -13.28
CA SER A 100 -3.22 4.42 -14.31
C SER A 100 -3.94 4.53 -15.65
N SER A 101 -5.10 5.20 -15.70
CA SER A 101 -5.88 5.40 -16.93
C SER A 101 -5.50 6.66 -17.71
N HIS A 102 -4.63 7.52 -17.17
CA HIS A 102 -4.26 8.81 -17.78
C HIS A 102 -2.92 8.81 -18.54
N GLU A 103 -2.26 7.67 -18.66
CA GLU A 103 -0.99 7.49 -19.40
C GLU A 103 -1.15 6.55 -20.60
N GLN A 104 -2.13 6.83 -21.47
CA GLN A 104 -2.22 6.25 -22.83
C GLN A 104 -1.94 7.30 -23.90
#